data_AF-A0A9E4AVG1-F1
#
_entry.id   AF-A0A9E4AVG1-F1
#
_cell.length_a   1.000
_cell.length_b   1.000
_cell.length_c   1.000
_cell.angle_alpha   90.00
_cell.angle_beta   90.00
_cell.angle_gamma   90.00
#
_symmetry.space_group_name_H-M   'P 1'
#
loop_
_entity.id
_entity.type
_entity.pdbx_description
1 polymer ?
#
loop_
_entity_poly.entity_id
_entity_poly.type
_entity_poly.pdbx_seq_one_letter_code
_entity_poly.pdbx_strand_id
1 'polypeptide(L)' 'VVGTSLMVYSSFRLVKLAHELSIPVASLGYGVTRGDSLMSLMIRREIASTFEELIECLQV' A
#
# COMPACT_ATOMS: atom_id res chain seq x y z
N VAL A 1 1.06 -1.63 1.33
CA VAL A 1 -0.13 -2.27 1.94
C VAL A 1 -1.12 -2.63 0.84
N VAL A 2 -1.80 -3.77 0.94
CA VAL A 2 -2.70 -4.26 -0.12
C VAL A 2 -4.02 -4.66 0.51
N GLY A 3 -5.15 -4.16 -0.03
CA GLY A 3 -6.49 -4.61 0.33
C GLY A 3 -6.91 -4.43 1.80
N THR A 4 -6.30 -3.48 2.53
CA THR A 4 -6.57 -3.24 3.96
C THR A 4 -6.92 -1.79 4.24
N SER A 5 -7.88 -1.56 5.13
CA SER A 5 -8.28 -0.21 5.56
C SER A 5 -7.33 0.39 6.61
N LEU A 6 -6.46 -0.43 7.22
CA LEU A 6 -5.59 -0.04 8.33
C LEU A 6 -6.34 0.58 9.53
N MET A 7 -7.63 0.27 9.71
CA MET A 7 -8.40 0.76 10.85
C MET A 7 -7.88 0.18 12.17
N VAL A 8 -7.46 -1.09 12.15
CA VAL A 8 -6.85 -1.76 13.31
C VAL A 8 -5.42 -1.29 13.51
N TYR A 9 -5.09 -0.93 14.75
CA TYR A 9 -3.80 -0.34 15.10
C TYR A 9 -2.60 -1.27 14.86
N SER A 10 -2.77 -2.59 14.95
CA SER A 10 -1.71 -3.59 14.81
C SER A 10 -0.95 -3.49 13.48
N SER A 11 -1.66 -3.27 12.37
CA SER A 11 -1.05 -3.05 11.06
C SER A 11 -0.72 -1.57 10.83
N PHE A 12 -1.56 -0.65 11.31
CA PHE A 12 -1.33 0.80 11.13
C PHE A 12 -0.02 1.29 11.76
N ARG A 13 0.36 0.77 12.94
CA ARG A 13 1.61 1.13 13.63
C ARG A 13 2.87 0.83 12.79
N LEU A 14 2.81 -0.14 11.87
CA LEU A 14 3.93 -0.45 10.98
C LEU A 14 4.09 0.62 9.90
N VAL A 15 2.98 1.13 9.34
CA VAL A 15 3.01 2.24 8.39
C VAL A 15 3.49 3.53 9.07
N LYS A 16 3.05 3.79 10.30
CA LYS A 16 3.52 4.92 11.10
C LYS A 16 5.03 4.86 11.32
N LEU A 17 5.56 3.70 11.70
CA LEU A 17 6.99 3.49 11.89
C LEU A 17 7.77 3.66 10.58
N ALA A 18 7.29 3.12 9.47
CA ALA A 18 7.93 3.29 8.16
C ALA A 18 8.02 4.77 7.76
N HIS A 19 6.93 5.53 7.98
CA HIS A 19 6.91 6.98 7.75
C HIS A 19 7.93 7.73 8.63
N GLU A 20 7.99 7.40 9.94
CA GLU A 20 8.98 7.97 10.87
C GLU A 20 10.43 7.67 10.44
N LEU A 21 10.67 6.50 9.84
CA LEU A 21 11.97 6.10 9.29
C LEU A 21 12.22 6.58 7.85
N SER A 22 11.33 7.40 7.28
CA SER A 22 11.41 7.83 5.87
C SER A 22 11.47 6.68 4.85
N ILE A 23 10.90 5.52 5.19
CA ILE A 23 10.79 4.37 4.30
C ILE A 23 9.53 4.57 3.44
N PRO A 24 9.64 4.57 2.10
CA PRO A 24 8.47 4.73 1.24
C PRO A 24 7.46 3.60 1.40
N VAL A 25 6.17 3.96 1.49
CA VAL A 25 5.08 2.99 1.57
C VAL A 25 4.09 3.24 0.44
N ALA A 26 3.78 2.19 -0.32
CA ALA A 26 2.74 2.22 -1.33
C ALA A 26 1.45 1.54 -0.83
N SER A 27 0.28 2.02 -1.25
CA SER A 27 -1.00 1.33 -1.07
C SER A 27 -1.57 0.86 -2.40
N LEU A 28 -2.22 -0.31 -2.41
CA LEU A 28 -2.93 -0.86 -3.57
C LEU A 28 -4.35 -1.31 -3.18
N GLY A 29 -5.32 -0.76 -3.90
CA GLY A 29 -6.74 -1.10 -3.80
C GLY A 29 -7.64 0.12 -3.89
N TYR A 30 -8.95 -0.12 -4.00
CA TYR A 30 -9.94 0.95 -4.15
C TYR A 30 -10.32 1.64 -2.83
N GLY A 31 -10.15 0.96 -1.69
CA GLY A 31 -10.59 1.47 -0.38
C GLY A 31 -9.69 2.55 0.21
N VAL A 32 -10.28 3.50 0.92
CA VAL A 32 -9.55 4.49 1.73
C VAL A 32 -8.86 3.81 2.91
N THR A 33 -7.63 4.19 3.22
CA THR A 33 -6.91 3.68 4.40
C THR A 33 -6.71 4.77 5.45
N ARG A 34 -6.70 4.39 6.73
CA ARG A 34 -6.34 5.29 7.84
C ARG A 34 -4.97 5.95 7.66
N GLY A 35 -4.08 5.34 6.88
CA GLY A 35 -2.72 5.81 6.63
C GLY A 35 -2.53 6.56 5.32
N ASP A 36 -3.58 6.92 4.59
CA ASP A 36 -3.45 7.53 3.24
C ASP A 36 -2.56 8.78 3.23
N SER A 37 -2.59 9.61 4.28
CA SER A 37 -1.73 10.79 4.41
C SER A 37 -0.25 10.47 4.65
N LEU A 38 0.09 9.21 4.95
CA LEU A 38 1.45 8.74 5.21
C LEU A 38 2.04 7.97 4.02
N MET A 39 1.23 7.72 2.97
CA MET A 39 1.65 6.93 1.81
C MET A 39 2.49 7.77 0.84
N SER A 40 3.52 7.17 0.28
CA SER A 40 4.33 7.74 -0.80
C SER A 40 3.69 7.54 -2.17
N LEU A 41 2.91 6.47 -2.33
CA LEU A 41 2.21 6.13 -3.56
C LEU A 41 0.87 5.48 -3.25
N MET A 42 -0.20 5.88 -3.93
CA MET A 42 -1.53 5.28 -3.78
C MET A 42 -2.02 4.81 -5.14
N ILE A 43 -2.18 3.50 -5.31
CA ILE A 43 -2.62 2.85 -6.55
C ILE A 43 -4.07 2.41 -6.39
N ARG A 44 -4.97 3.08 -7.12
CA ARG A 44 -6.42 2.82 -7.10
C ARG A 44 -6.81 1.90 -8.26
N ARG A 45 -6.44 0.63 -8.17
CA ARG A 45 -6.71 -0.40 -9.18
C ARG A 45 -7.12 -1.72 -8.53
N GLU A 46 -7.65 -2.63 -9.35
CA GLU A 46 -7.95 -4.01 -8.96
C GLU A 46 -6.63 -4.75 -8.68
N ILE A 47 -6.61 -5.55 -7.61
CA ILE A 47 -5.37 -6.09 -7.06
C ILE A 47 -4.78 -7.16 -7.97
N ALA A 48 -5.60 -8.12 -8.43
CA ALA A 48 -5.13 -9.26 -9.21
C ALA A 48 -4.48 -8.81 -10.53
N SER A 49 -5.22 -8.07 -11.35
CA SER A 49 -4.74 -7.50 -12.62
C SER A 49 -3.50 -6.63 -12.46
N THR A 50 -3.42 -5.83 -11.38
CA THR A 50 -2.21 -5.02 -11.13
C THR A 50 -0.99 -5.89 -10.83
N PHE A 51 -1.15 -6.99 -10.09
CA PHE A 51 -0.04 -7.90 -9.80
C PHE A 51 0.36 -8.76 -11.01
N GLU A 52 -0.60 -9.17 -11.85
CA GLU A 52 -0.30 -9.85 -13.13
C GLU A 52 0.61 -8.98 -14.01
N GLU A 53 0.21 -7.72 -14.25
CA GLU A 53 1.03 -6.75 -15.01
C GLU A 53 2.40 -6.50 -14.36
N LEU A 54 2.45 -6.43 -13.02
CA LEU A 54 3.69 -6.21 -12.28
C LEU A 54 4.66 -7.40 -12.45
N ILE A 55 4.16 -8.63 -12.43
CA ILE A 55 4.98 -9.83 -12.64
C ILE A 55 5.57 -9.81 -14.04
N GLU A 56 4.76 -9.52 -15.07
CA GLU A 56 5.24 -9.40 -16.46
C GLU A 56 6.35 -8.35 -16.59
N CYS A 57 6.19 -7.18 -15.94
CA CYS A 57 7.20 -6.12 -15.95
C CYS A 57 8.51 -6.49 -15.23
N LEU A 58 8.48 -7.40 -14.26
CA LEU A 58 9.65 -7.81 -13.47
C LEU A 58 10.39 -9.01 -14.06
N GLN A 59 9.78 -9.75 -14.99
CA GLN A 59 10.36 -10.92 -15.66
C GLN A 59 11.28 -10.57 -16.84
N VAL A 60 11.70 -9.31 -16.95
CA VAL A 60 12.71 -8.82 -17.91
C VAL A 60 14.08 -9.42 -17.62
#